data_AF-A0A7V9CYT8-F1
#
_entry.id   AF-A0A7V9CYT8-F1
#
_cell.length_a   1.000
_cell.length_b   1.000
_cell.length_c   1.000
_cell.angle_alpha   90.00
_cell.angle_beta   90.00
_cell.angle_gamma   90.00
#
_symmetry.space_group_name_H-M   'P 1'
#
loop_
_entity.id
_entity.type
_entity.pdbx_description
1 polymer ?
#
loop_
_entity_poly.entity_id
_entity_poly.type
_entity_poly.pdbx_seq_one_letter_code
_entity_poly.pdbx_strand_id
1 'polypeptide(L)'
;MEGKTGEPSAEEMLEAVRSMKVADLLLSTAATLAQLGFAKLDESTRDLEQARLAIEGMKALLSSLEEAVPAEVLRDFHQVVANLQLSYAKAVE
;
A
#
# COMPACT_ATOMS: atom_id res chain seq x y z
N MET A 1 2.44 23.79 35.12
CA MET A 1 1.83 23.99 33.79
C MET A 1 1.24 22.66 33.38
N GLU A 2 -0.04 22.44 33.67
CA GLU A 2 -0.77 21.24 33.29
C GLU A 2 -1.63 21.56 32.06
N GLY A 3 -1.21 21.07 30.89
CA GLY A 3 -2.09 20.76 29.76
C GLY A 3 -1.94 19.26 29.51
N LYS A 4 -2.87 18.42 30.01
CA LYS A 4 -4.12 18.00 29.37
C LYS A 4 -3.89 17.17 28.09
N THR A 5 -4.06 15.84 28.23
CA THR A 5 -4.40 14.82 27.21
C THR A 5 -3.55 14.81 25.93
N GLY A 6 -2.81 13.72 25.69
CA GLY A 6 -1.90 13.52 24.55
C GLY A 6 -2.54 13.40 23.16
N GLU A 7 -3.58 14.18 22.87
CA GLU A 7 -4.11 14.37 21.52
C GLU A 7 -3.44 15.61 20.89
N PRO A 8 -2.93 15.50 19.65
CA PRO A 8 -2.31 16.62 18.97
C PRO A 8 -3.31 17.77 18.77
N SER A 9 -2.83 19.00 18.90
CA SER A 9 -3.60 20.19 18.61
C SER A 9 -3.96 20.29 17.11
N ALA A 10 -4.96 21.12 16.80
CA ALA A 10 -5.37 21.35 15.41
C ALA A 10 -4.23 21.91 14.54
N GLU A 11 -3.37 22.75 15.10
CA GLU A 11 -2.20 23.30 14.40
C GLU A 11 -1.15 22.21 14.12
N GLU A 12 -0.88 21.33 15.09
CA GLU A 12 0.03 20.19 14.92
C GLU A 12 -0.48 19.19 13.87
N MET A 13 -1.79 18.93 13.84
CA MET A 13 -2.41 18.10 12.80
C MET A 13 -2.26 18.72 11.40
N LEU A 14 -2.45 20.04 11.27
CA LEU A 14 -2.28 20.74 10.00
C LEU A 14 -0.83 20.73 9.51
N GLU A 15 0.14 20.94 10.40
CA GLU A 15 1.57 20.83 10.09
C GLU A 15 1.95 19.40 9.66
N ALA A 16 1.41 18.38 10.33
CA ALA A 16 1.61 16.99 9.92
C ALA A 16 1.09 16.74 8.50
N VAL A 17 -0.13 17.16 8.18
CA VAL A 17 -0.69 17.01 6.83
C VAL A 17 0.13 17.77 5.78
N ARG A 18 0.61 18.97 6.09
CA ARG A 18 1.45 19.76 5.17
C ARG A 18 2.81 19.13 4.88
N SER A 19 3.38 18.42 5.86
CA SER A 19 4.69 17.77 5.72
C SER A 19 4.62 16.39 5.08
N MET A 20 3.44 15.77 5.01
CA MET A 20 3.24 14.49 4.35
C MET A 20 3.44 14.59 2.83
N LYS A 21 4.26 13.69 2.28
CA LYS A 21 4.34 13.52 0.83
C LYS A 21 3.28 12.54 0.38
N VAL A 22 2.57 12.89 -0.70
CA VAL A 22 1.61 12.00 -1.35
C VAL A 22 2.29 10.69 -1.77
N ALA A 23 3.51 10.77 -2.32
CA ALA A 23 4.28 9.60 -2.73
C ALA A 23 4.50 8.59 -1.58
N ASP A 24 4.83 9.07 -0.38
CA ASP A 24 5.05 8.21 0.79
C ASP A 24 3.74 7.50 1.22
N LEU A 25 2.61 8.21 1.14
CA LEU A 25 1.30 7.64 1.44
C LEU A 25 0.89 6.59 0.40
N LEU A 26 1.16 6.83 -0.89
CA LEU A 26 0.86 5.86 -1.96
C LEU A 26 1.73 4.61 -1.83
N LEU A 27 3.02 4.74 -1.49
CA LEU A 27 3.91 3.60 -1.19
C LEU A 27 3.41 2.79 0.02
N SER A 28 3.02 3.46 1.11
CA SER A 28 2.43 2.82 2.28
C SER A 28 1.12 2.08 1.94
N THR A 29 0.29 2.70 1.09
CA THR A 29 -0.95 2.10 0.61
C THR A 29 -0.66 0.86 -0.25
N ALA A 30 0.32 0.93 -1.16
CA ALA A 30 0.74 -0.21 -1.98
C ALA A 30 1.25 -1.37 -1.10
N ALA A 31 2.02 -1.09 -0.05
CA ALA A 31 2.49 -2.10 0.90
C ALA A 31 1.33 -2.76 1.64
N THR A 32 0.36 -1.96 2.09
CA THR A 32 -0.86 -2.45 2.76
C THR A 32 -1.69 -3.32 1.82
N LEU A 33 -1.86 -2.91 0.56
CA LEU A 33 -2.56 -3.71 -0.46
C LEU A 33 -1.85 -5.04 -0.74
N ALA A 34 -0.51 -5.05 -0.75
CA ALA A 34 0.25 -6.28 -0.91
C ALA A 34 -0.04 -7.28 0.21
N GLN A 35 0.03 -6.82 1.47
CA GLN A 35 -0.26 -7.66 2.65
C GLN A 35 -1.69 -8.19 2.60
N LEU A 36 -2.66 -7.32 2.31
CA LEU A 36 -4.06 -7.73 2.19
C LEU A 36 -4.26 -8.70 1.03
N GLY A 37 -3.62 -8.46 -0.11
CA GLY A 37 -3.67 -9.32 -1.29
C GLY A 37 -3.20 -10.74 -0.98
N PHE A 38 -2.06 -10.89 -0.30
CA PHE A 38 -1.57 -12.21 0.14
C PHE A 38 -2.54 -12.86 1.15
N ALA A 39 -3.05 -12.11 2.13
CA ALA A 39 -4.03 -12.64 3.08
C ALA A 39 -5.33 -13.11 2.41
N LYS A 40 -5.73 -12.48 1.30
CA LYS A 40 -6.89 -12.92 0.49
C LYS A 40 -6.61 -14.14 -0.39
N LEU A 41 -5.37 -14.62 -0.44
CA LEU A 41 -5.01 -15.86 -1.12
C LEU A 41 -4.89 -17.06 -0.16
N ASP A 42 -4.71 -16.80 1.13
CA ASP A 42 -4.68 -17.84 2.16
C ASP A 42 -5.97 -18.67 2.14
N GLU A 43 -5.85 -19.99 2.31
CA GLU A 43 -6.96 -20.93 2.15
C GLU A 43 -8.16 -20.63 3.07
N SER A 44 -7.90 -20.15 4.29
CA SER A 44 -8.93 -19.86 5.30
C SER A 44 -9.68 -18.56 5.05
N THR A 45 -9.11 -17.64 4.27
CA THR A 45 -9.62 -16.28 4.04
C THR A 45 -9.74 -15.94 2.56
N ARG A 46 -9.73 -16.96 1.70
CA ARG A 46 -9.62 -16.83 0.26
C ARG A 46 -10.75 -15.99 -0.33
N ASP A 47 -10.37 -14.95 -1.05
CA ASP A 47 -11.26 -14.07 -1.80
C ASP A 47 -10.52 -13.60 -3.06
N LEU A 48 -10.76 -14.30 -4.17
CA LEU A 48 -10.05 -14.06 -5.42
C LEU A 48 -10.43 -12.73 -6.08
N GLU A 49 -11.64 -12.23 -5.84
CA GLU A 49 -12.03 -10.92 -6.36
C GLU A 49 -11.25 -9.81 -5.66
N GLN A 50 -11.16 -9.89 -4.33
CA GLN A 50 -10.39 -8.93 -3.54
C GLN A 50 -8.88 -9.03 -3.79
N ALA A 51 -8.33 -10.24 -3.95
CA ALA A 51 -6.93 -10.43 -4.30
C ALA A 51 -6.60 -9.81 -5.68
N ARG A 52 -7.47 -10.01 -6.67
CA ARG A 52 -7.34 -9.38 -8.00
C ARG A 52 -7.42 -7.85 -7.91
N LEU A 53 -8.35 -7.32 -7.11
CA LEU A 53 -8.47 -5.88 -6.90
C LEU A 53 -7.20 -5.28 -6.26
N ALA A 54 -6.59 -5.98 -5.29
CA ALA A 54 -5.33 -5.56 -4.69
C ALA A 54 -4.20 -5.51 -5.73
N ILE A 55 -4.08 -6.52 -6.60
CA ILE A 55 -3.08 -6.55 -7.68
C ILE A 55 -3.25 -5.35 -8.64
N GLU A 56 -4.47 -5.13 -9.14
CA GLU A 56 -4.72 -4.04 -10.09
C GLU A 56 -4.59 -2.67 -9.43
N GLY A 57 -5.01 -2.54 -8.17
CA GLY A 57 -4.81 -1.34 -7.36
C GLY A 57 -3.32 -1.02 -7.19
N MET A 58 -2.49 -2.00 -6.84
CA MET A 58 -1.04 -1.81 -6.75
C MET A 58 -0.44 -1.36 -8.08
N LYS A 59 -0.79 -2.01 -9.19
CA LYS A 59 -0.27 -1.62 -10.52
C LYS A 59 -0.61 -0.17 -10.86
N ALA A 60 -1.84 0.26 -10.60
CA ALA A 60 -2.27 1.63 -10.83
C ALA A 60 -1.51 2.64 -9.96
N LEU A 61 -1.33 2.32 -8.67
CA LEU A 61 -0.55 3.16 -7.75
C LEU A 61 0.91 3.29 -8.18
N LEU A 62 1.57 2.18 -8.52
CA LEU A 62 2.98 2.20 -8.93
C LEU A 62 3.21 2.99 -10.23
N SER A 63 2.28 2.88 -11.18
CA SER A 63 2.33 3.66 -12.42
C SER A 63 2.30 5.17 -12.14
N SER A 64 1.55 5.61 -11.12
CA SER A 64 1.50 7.03 -10.72
C SER A 64 2.77 7.53 -10.00
N LEU A 65 3.69 6.63 -9.65
CA LEU A 65 4.89 6.93 -8.87
C LEU A 65 6.18 6.94 -9.71
N GLU A 66 6.12 6.61 -11.00
CA GLU A 66 7.28 6.43 -11.90
C GLU A 66 8.31 7.58 -11.87
N GLU A 67 7.84 8.83 -11.76
CA GLU A 67 8.70 10.02 -11.70
C GLU A 67 8.80 10.63 -10.29
N ALA A 68 8.03 10.11 -9.33
CA ALA A 68 7.89 10.69 -7.99
C ALA A 68 8.82 10.06 -6.95
N VAL A 69 9.37 8.87 -7.22
CA VAL A 69 10.21 8.11 -6.29
C VAL A 69 11.42 7.49 -6.99
N PRO A 70 12.48 7.09 -6.26
CA PRO A 70 13.62 6.42 -6.86
C PRO A 70 13.22 5.12 -7.58
N ALA A 71 13.76 4.89 -8.77
CA ALA A 71 13.46 3.71 -9.60
C ALA A 71 13.70 2.37 -8.87
N GLU A 72 14.65 2.35 -7.94
CA GLU A 72 14.95 1.18 -7.12
C GLU A 72 13.77 0.78 -6.23
N VAL A 73 13.09 1.75 -5.63
CA VAL A 73 11.92 1.53 -4.78
C VAL A 73 10.77 0.95 -5.60
N LEU A 74 10.51 1.52 -6.78
CA LEU A 74 9.47 1.01 -7.69
C LEU A 74 9.73 -0.42 -8.14
N ARG A 75 10.97 -0.73 -8.50
CA ARG A 75 11.38 -2.07 -8.90
C ARG A 75 11.07 -3.10 -7.82
N ASP A 76 11.35 -2.78 -6.55
CA ASP A 76 11.08 -3.68 -5.44
C ASP A 76 9.57 -3.94 -5.28
N PHE A 77 8.73 -2.91 -5.42
CA PHE A 77 7.28 -3.08 -5.41
C PHE A 77 6.75 -3.85 -6.63
N HIS A 78 7.31 -3.64 -7.82
CA HIS A 78 6.96 -4.44 -8.99
C HIS A 78 7.27 -5.93 -8.78
N GLN A 79 8.37 -6.26 -8.09
CA GLN A 79 8.66 -7.63 -7.72
C GLN A 79 7.61 -8.21 -6.77
N VAL A 80 7.11 -7.41 -5.81
CA VAL A 80 6.01 -7.82 -4.93
C VAL A 80 4.73 -8.10 -5.72
N VAL A 81 4.36 -7.23 -6.67
CA VAL A 81 3.20 -7.44 -7.55
C VAL A 81 3.35 -8.74 -8.34
N ALA A 82 4.53 -9.00 -8.93
CA ALA A 82 4.79 -10.22 -9.69
C ALA A 82 4.64 -11.48 -8.81
N ASN A 83 5.15 -11.45 -7.58
CA ASN A 83 5.00 -12.54 -6.63
C ASN A 83 3.53 -12.77 -6.26
N LEU A 84 2.77 -11.69 -6.03
CA LEU A 84 1.35 -11.77 -5.71
C LEU A 84 0.54 -12.34 -6.89
N GLN A 85 0.86 -11.94 -8.12
CA GLN A 85 0.26 -12.49 -9.34
C GLN A 85 0.54 -13.97 -9.52
N LEU A 86 1.77 -14.43 -9.23
CA LEU A 86 2.13 -15.85 -9.26
C LEU A 86 1.33 -16.66 -8.21
N SER A 87 1.20 -16.15 -7.00
CA SER A 87 0.39 -16.78 -5.97
C SER A 87 -1.10 -16.80 -6.34
N TYR A 88 -1.60 -15.72 -6.95
CA TYR A 88 -2.97 -15.65 -7.46
C TYR A 88 -3.21 -16.70 -8.55
N ALA A 89 -2.31 -16.81 -9.52
CA ALA A 89 -2.39 -17.79 -10.60
C ALA A 89 -2.50 -19.22 -10.06
N LYS A 90 -1.65 -19.58 -9.08
CA LYS A 90 -1.71 -20.88 -8.40
C LYS A 90 -3.00 -21.13 -7.63
N ALA A 91 -3.67 -20.08 -7.16
CA ALA A 91 -4.90 -20.19 -6.38
C ALA A 91 -6.16 -20.30 -7.26
N VAL A 92 -6.06 -19.92 -8.54
CA VAL A 92 -7.17 -20.03 -9.52
C VAL A 92 -7.09 -21.28 -10.39
N GLU A 93 -5.93 -21.94 -10.43
CA GLU A 93 -5.76 -23.29 -11.00
C GLU A 93 -6.49 -24.36 -10.16
#